data_AF-A0A2R6J575-F1
#
_entry.id   AF-A0A2R6J575-F1
#
_cell.length_a   1.000
_cell.length_b   1.000
_cell.length_c   1.000
_cell.angle_alpha   90.00
_cell.angle_beta   90.00
_cell.angle_gamma   90.00
#
_symmetry.space_group_name_H-M   'P 1'
#
loop_
_entity.id
_entity.type
_entity.pdbx_description
1 polymer ?
#
loop_
_entity_poly.entity_id
_entity_poly.type
_entity_poly.pdbx_seq_one_letter_code
_entity_poly.pdbx_strand_id
1 'polypeptide(L)'
;MKLQFLGGAREVGRSAVLVDDALLLDFGLKTADPPQYPVGSLRSGPAVDAEAVVVSHGHLDHAGAVPALHGGTPRCPFTEEDVRRLTEVSETHGYREPFEAAGHRVEFFDAGHIPGSVHVLVDDSEVRSTSSSRTGSDDTEVRSTSSGRTQSGNGGTRLLYTGDFHAGGRGQRLVPSSTARPEADVVVTESTYADVNHEPREAVEERFVESVRSTLWEGGTVVVPAFAIGRTQEMMLICAANDIDCYVDGMGVEVTRRLRRHPEFLRDGDAMARAVSNARFV
;
A
#
# COMPACT_ATOMS: atom_id res chain seq x y z
N MET A 1 4.46 14.90 17.95
CA MET A 1 3.43 14.42 17.01
C MET A 1 2.15 15.27 16.91
N LYS A 2 2.05 16.03 15.82
CA LYS A 2 0.90 16.77 15.30
C LYS A 2 0.52 16.20 13.93
N LEU A 3 -0.78 15.98 13.69
CA LEU A 3 -1.28 15.46 12.41
C LEU A 3 -2.13 16.50 11.68
N GLN A 4 -1.92 16.64 10.38
CA GLN A 4 -2.76 17.45 9.49
C GLN A 4 -3.25 16.59 8.33
N PHE A 5 -4.56 16.50 8.16
CA PHE A 5 -5.18 15.78 7.04
C PHE A 5 -5.36 16.74 5.87
N LEU A 6 -4.57 16.54 4.80
CA LEU A 6 -4.59 17.35 3.59
C LEU A 6 -5.51 16.77 2.51
N GLY A 7 -5.85 15.49 2.63
CA GLY A 7 -6.85 14.79 1.80
C GLY A 7 -7.11 13.37 2.31
N GLY A 8 -8.15 12.71 1.79
CA GLY A 8 -8.55 11.36 2.21
C GLY A 8 -9.31 11.27 3.55
N ALA A 9 -9.59 12.40 4.21
CA ALA A 9 -10.40 12.44 5.42
C ALA A 9 -11.89 12.68 5.08
N ARG A 10 -12.75 11.73 5.45
CA ARG A 10 -14.20 11.72 5.12
C ARG A 10 -14.49 11.63 3.61
N GLU A 11 -13.57 11.06 2.86
CA GLU A 11 -13.71 10.80 1.43
C GLU A 11 -12.77 9.66 0.99
N VAL A 12 -12.99 9.13 -0.21
CA VAL A 12 -12.03 8.28 -0.92
C VAL A 12 -11.33 9.11 -2.00
N GLY A 13 -10.02 8.94 -2.12
CA GLY A 13 -9.17 9.69 -3.05
C GLY A 13 -8.24 10.70 -2.37
N ARG A 14 -7.17 11.07 -3.08
CA ARG A 14 -6.21 12.12 -2.70
C ARG A 14 -5.68 12.04 -1.26
N SER A 15 -5.35 10.84 -0.79
CA SER A 15 -4.79 10.61 0.55
C SER A 15 -3.53 11.45 0.76
N ALA A 16 -3.48 12.16 1.88
CA ALA A 16 -2.31 12.92 2.30
C ALA A 16 -2.43 13.30 3.79
N VAL A 17 -1.47 12.87 4.60
CA VAL A 17 -1.38 13.21 6.03
C VAL A 17 0.01 13.77 6.33
N LEU A 18 0.08 15.02 6.78
CA LEU A 18 1.32 15.66 7.19
C LEU A 18 1.54 15.47 8.70
N VAL A 19 2.69 14.93 9.05
CA VAL A 19 3.15 14.68 10.42
C VAL A 19 4.22 15.69 10.78
N ASP A 20 4.01 16.38 11.91
CA ASP A 20 4.92 17.38 12.49
C ASP A 20 5.44 18.43 11.49
N ASP A 21 4.59 18.78 10.52
CA ASP A 21 4.86 19.73 9.43
C ASP A 21 6.07 19.35 8.54
N ALA A 22 6.60 18.12 8.64
CA ALA A 22 7.83 17.70 7.97
C ALA A 22 7.74 16.38 7.19
N LEU A 23 7.02 15.38 7.72
CA LEU A 23 6.87 14.06 7.08
C LEU A 23 5.49 13.91 6.46
N LEU A 24 5.45 13.70 5.14
CA LEU A 24 4.20 13.48 4.42
C LEU A 24 3.95 11.97 4.24
N LEU A 25 2.83 11.49 4.76
CA LEU A 25 2.33 10.12 4.54
C LEU A 25 1.32 10.15 3.39
N ASP A 26 1.69 9.53 2.28
CA ASP A 26 1.01 9.57 0.99
C ASP A 26 0.81 10.99 0.41
N PHE A 27 0.72 11.05 -0.91
CA PHE A 27 0.29 12.25 -1.63
C PHE A 27 -0.40 11.85 -2.93
N GLY A 28 -1.69 11.55 -2.81
CA GLY A 28 -2.48 11.00 -3.90
C GLY A 28 -3.24 12.02 -4.72
N LEU A 29 -3.86 11.55 -5.81
CA LEU A 29 -4.83 12.29 -6.60
C LEU A 29 -6.20 11.63 -6.56
N LYS A 30 -7.26 12.42 -6.71
CA LYS A 30 -8.62 11.90 -6.91
C LYS A 30 -8.98 12.01 -8.38
N THR A 31 -9.29 10.87 -9.00
CA THR A 31 -9.63 10.74 -10.44
C THR A 31 -11.06 11.22 -10.73
N ALA A 32 -11.40 12.42 -10.27
CA ALA A 32 -12.62 13.13 -10.64
C ALA A 32 -12.40 13.91 -11.95
N ASP A 33 -13.47 14.47 -12.50
CA ASP A 33 -13.41 15.42 -13.63
C ASP A 33 -13.94 16.80 -13.18
N PRO A 34 -13.06 17.81 -12.98
CA PRO A 34 -11.61 17.78 -13.13
C PRO A 34 -10.91 17.03 -11.96
N PRO A 35 -9.65 16.57 -12.15
CA PRO A 35 -8.89 15.91 -11.09
C PRO A 35 -8.73 16.81 -9.86
N GLN A 36 -8.84 16.20 -8.67
CA GLN A 36 -8.67 16.90 -7.40
C GLN A 36 -7.39 16.43 -6.70
N TYR A 37 -6.77 17.37 -5.99
CA TYR A 37 -5.48 17.17 -5.33
C TYR A 37 -5.62 17.44 -3.82
N PRO A 38 -4.64 17.01 -3.01
CA PRO A 38 -4.58 17.38 -1.61
C PRO A 38 -4.47 18.90 -1.45
N VAL A 39 -4.97 19.40 -0.32
CA VAL A 39 -4.77 20.79 0.09
C VAL A 39 -3.28 21.05 0.21
N GLY A 40 -2.85 22.21 -0.30
CA GLY A 40 -1.43 22.56 -0.37
C GLY A 40 -0.65 21.90 -1.51
N SER A 41 -1.31 21.18 -2.42
CA SER A 41 -0.71 20.96 -3.75
C SER A 41 -0.62 22.28 -4.52
N LEU A 42 0.28 22.35 -5.53
CA LEU A 42 0.41 23.51 -6.44
C LEU A 42 -0.91 23.96 -7.11
N ARG A 43 -1.96 23.12 -7.07
CA ARG A 43 -3.29 23.38 -7.65
C ARG A 43 -4.38 23.72 -6.63
N SER A 44 -4.12 23.57 -5.33
CA SER A 44 -5.16 23.66 -4.30
C SER A 44 -4.74 24.46 -3.06
N GLY A 45 -3.58 25.12 -3.08
CA GLY A 45 -3.13 25.98 -1.98
C GLY A 45 -1.63 26.32 -2.07
N PRO A 46 -1.08 26.98 -1.04
CA PRO A 46 0.37 27.12 -0.91
C PRO A 46 1.02 25.73 -0.85
N ALA A 47 2.15 25.55 -1.56
CA ALA A 47 2.84 24.27 -1.62
C ALA A 47 3.12 23.70 -0.21
N VAL A 48 2.84 22.41 -0.01
CA VAL A 48 3.31 21.66 1.16
C VAL A 48 4.83 21.58 1.07
N ASP A 49 5.50 22.12 2.08
CA ASP A 49 6.95 22.08 2.22
C ASP A 49 7.32 20.94 3.19
N ALA A 50 7.27 19.71 2.67
CA ALA A 50 7.64 18.51 3.43
C ALA A 50 9.09 18.13 3.12
N GLU A 51 9.83 17.70 4.14
CA GLU A 51 11.22 17.26 4.02
C GLU A 51 11.32 15.86 3.40
N ALA A 52 10.32 15.01 3.64
CA ALA A 52 10.22 13.67 3.07
C ALA A 52 8.76 13.28 2.80
N VAL A 53 8.58 12.39 1.82
CA VAL A 53 7.30 11.72 1.55
C VAL A 53 7.48 10.21 1.63
N VAL A 54 6.61 9.56 2.38
CA VAL A 54 6.54 8.10 2.51
C VAL A 54 5.24 7.65 1.86
N VAL A 55 5.36 6.76 0.87
CA VAL A 55 4.23 6.25 0.10
C VAL A 55 3.87 4.85 0.57
N SER A 56 2.61 4.64 0.93
CA SER A 56 2.11 3.35 1.42
C SER A 56 1.99 2.30 0.32
N HIS A 57 1.54 2.70 -0.87
CA HIS A 57 1.43 1.81 -2.02
C HIS A 57 1.20 2.58 -3.34
N GLY A 58 1.28 1.86 -4.47
CA GLY A 58 1.30 2.44 -5.81
C GLY A 58 -0.04 2.86 -6.42
N HIS A 59 -1.15 2.88 -5.68
CA HIS A 59 -2.41 3.40 -6.25
C HIS A 59 -2.38 4.92 -6.40
N LEU A 60 -3.11 5.45 -7.38
CA LEU A 60 -3.05 6.86 -7.74
C LEU A 60 -3.57 7.78 -6.63
N ASP A 61 -4.53 7.32 -5.83
CA ASP A 61 -5.06 8.04 -4.68
C ASP A 61 -4.16 8.05 -3.45
N HIS A 62 -2.99 7.41 -3.54
CA HIS A 62 -1.93 7.45 -2.53
C HIS A 62 -0.62 8.02 -3.07
N ALA A 63 -0.25 7.71 -4.32
CA ALA A 63 1.04 8.11 -4.91
C ALA A 63 0.92 9.12 -6.06
N GLY A 64 -0.27 9.31 -6.62
CA GLY A 64 -0.43 9.96 -7.92
C GLY A 64 -0.10 11.45 -7.93
N ALA A 65 -0.16 12.14 -6.80
CA ALA A 65 0.22 13.55 -6.73
C ALA A 65 1.69 13.75 -6.31
N VAL A 66 2.43 12.70 -5.90
CA VAL A 66 3.83 12.80 -5.45
C VAL A 66 4.73 13.56 -6.45
N PRO A 67 4.65 13.33 -7.78
CA PRO A 67 5.45 14.10 -8.74
C PRO A 67 5.19 15.62 -8.70
N ALA A 68 4.05 16.07 -8.16
CA ALA A 68 3.73 17.49 -8.00
C ALA A 68 4.63 18.20 -6.97
N LEU A 69 5.18 17.45 -6.01
CA LEU A 69 6.04 18.00 -4.96
C LEU A 69 7.36 18.56 -5.53
N HIS A 70 7.80 18.06 -6.69
CA HIS A 70 9.04 18.51 -7.34
C HIS A 70 8.81 19.61 -8.41
N GLY A 71 7.79 20.45 -8.25
CA GLY A 71 7.60 21.63 -9.11
C GLY A 71 6.88 21.37 -10.44
N GLY A 72 6.14 20.26 -10.55
CA GLY A 72 5.33 19.92 -11.72
C GLY A 72 3.83 19.89 -11.45
N THR A 73 3.01 19.88 -12.50
CA THR A 73 1.67 19.28 -12.41
C THR A 73 1.76 17.86 -12.96
N PRO A 74 1.41 16.81 -12.18
CA PRO A 74 1.18 15.49 -12.76
C PRO A 74 0.00 15.58 -13.72
N ARG A 75 0.27 15.43 -15.02
CA ARG A 75 -0.76 15.43 -16.05
C ARG A 75 -1.18 13.99 -16.27
N CYS A 76 -2.40 13.64 -15.87
CA CYS A 76 -2.99 12.38 -16.26
C CYS A 76 -3.36 12.38 -17.76
N PRO A 77 -3.16 11.29 -18.50
CA PRO A 77 -2.56 10.02 -18.04
C PRO A 77 -1.05 10.12 -17.81
N PHE A 78 -0.54 9.42 -16.79
CA PHE A 78 0.89 9.30 -16.56
C PHE A 78 1.56 8.52 -17.68
N THR A 79 2.78 8.92 -18.01
CA THR A 79 3.65 8.26 -18.97
C THR A 79 4.69 7.40 -18.26
N GLU A 80 5.35 6.51 -19.00
CA GLU A 80 6.50 5.75 -18.48
C GLU A 80 7.64 6.67 -17.99
N GLU A 81 7.80 7.84 -18.61
CA GLU A 81 8.78 8.84 -18.20
C GLU A 81 8.46 9.43 -16.82
N ASP A 82 7.18 9.68 -16.53
CA ASP A 82 6.75 10.18 -15.21
C ASP A 82 7.10 9.16 -14.11
N VAL A 83 6.87 7.87 -14.36
CA VAL A 83 7.22 6.80 -13.43
C VAL A 83 8.74 6.70 -13.27
N ARG A 84 9.51 6.76 -14.36
CA ARG A 84 10.99 6.71 -14.29
C ARG A 84 11.56 7.84 -13.46
N ARG A 85 11.11 9.08 -13.68
CA ARG A 85 11.57 10.25 -12.92
C ARG A 85 11.24 10.13 -11.44
N LEU A 86 10.05 9.62 -11.10
CA LEU A 86 9.70 9.33 -9.71
C LEU A 86 10.69 8.33 -9.10
N THR A 87 11.02 7.24 -9.82
CA THR A 87 11.97 6.23 -9.31
C THR A 87 13.41 6.74 -9.17
N GLU A 88 13.82 7.76 -9.92
CA GLU A 88 15.17 8.36 -9.81
C GLU A 88 15.38 9.11 -8.49
N VAL A 89 14.30 9.53 -7.83
CA VAL A 89 14.32 10.28 -6.57
C VAL A 89 13.67 9.51 -5.41
N SER A 90 13.42 8.21 -5.61
CA SER A 90 12.80 7.34 -4.60
C SER A 90 13.85 6.42 -3.96
N GLU A 91 13.74 6.22 -2.65
CA GLU A 91 14.47 5.18 -1.92
C GLU A 91 13.49 4.05 -1.57
N THR A 92 13.93 2.79 -1.70
CA THR A 92 13.13 1.61 -1.36
C THR A 92 13.62 1.02 -0.04
N HIS A 93 12.69 0.73 0.87
CA HIS A 93 13.01 0.09 2.15
C HIS A 93 12.30 -1.26 2.28
N GLY A 94 12.96 -2.23 2.93
CA GLY A 94 12.40 -3.53 3.21
C GLY A 94 11.35 -3.50 4.32
N TYR A 95 10.58 -4.58 4.42
CA TYR A 95 9.67 -4.76 5.56
C TYR A 95 10.46 -5.03 6.84
N ARG A 96 10.05 -4.39 7.94
CA ARG A 96 10.66 -4.49 9.27
C ARG A 96 12.12 -4.02 9.32
N GLU A 97 12.48 -3.16 8.38
CA GLU A 97 13.77 -2.48 8.33
C GLU A 97 13.54 -1.00 8.65
N PRO A 98 13.90 -0.54 9.86
CA PRO A 98 13.69 0.85 10.24
C PRO A 98 14.64 1.77 9.46
N PHE A 99 14.15 2.94 9.09
CA PHE A 99 14.89 4.01 8.42
C PHE A 99 14.49 5.37 8.98
N GLU A 100 15.26 6.41 8.65
CA GLU A 100 15.01 7.78 9.11
C GLU A 100 14.43 8.62 7.99
N ALA A 101 13.35 9.36 8.26
CA ALA A 101 12.76 10.29 7.31
C ALA A 101 12.21 11.51 8.05
N ALA A 102 12.65 12.72 7.63
CA ALA A 102 12.20 13.99 8.20
C ALA A 102 12.25 14.05 9.74
N GLY A 103 13.32 13.50 10.34
CA GLY A 103 13.52 13.48 11.79
C GLY A 103 12.75 12.40 12.55
N HIS A 104 12.05 11.50 11.85
CA HIS A 104 11.32 10.38 12.45
C HIS A 104 11.90 9.03 12.06
N ARG A 105 11.86 8.09 13.00
CA ARG A 105 12.12 6.68 12.70
C ARG A 105 10.87 6.05 12.09
N VAL A 106 10.99 5.54 10.88
CA VAL A 106 9.92 4.90 10.12
C VAL A 106 10.20 3.41 9.92
N GLU A 107 9.17 2.58 10.02
CA GLU A 107 9.28 1.14 9.75
C GLU A 107 8.07 0.65 8.96
N PHE A 108 8.32 -0.17 7.94
CA PHE A 108 7.29 -0.74 7.09
C PHE A 108 6.85 -2.13 7.55
N PHE A 109 5.54 -2.37 7.49
CA PHE A 109 4.96 -3.68 7.70
C PHE A 109 4.03 -4.01 6.52
N ASP A 110 3.98 -5.26 6.10
CA ASP A 110 3.08 -5.68 5.02
C ASP A 110 1.60 -5.39 5.35
N ALA A 111 0.92 -4.65 4.47
CA ALA A 111 -0.51 -4.32 4.57
C ALA A 111 -1.43 -5.33 3.86
N GLY A 112 -0.89 -6.21 3.02
CA GLY A 112 -1.67 -7.24 2.32
C GLY A 112 -2.72 -6.70 1.36
N HIS A 113 -2.60 -5.44 0.89
CA HIS A 113 -3.53 -4.81 -0.05
C HIS A 113 -3.20 -5.14 -1.50
N ILE A 114 -1.97 -4.82 -1.90
CA ILE A 114 -1.38 -5.11 -3.21
C ILE A 114 0.10 -5.47 -3.02
N PRO A 115 0.77 -6.10 -4.01
CA PRO A 115 2.19 -6.39 -3.88
C PRO A 115 3.00 -5.13 -3.56
N GLY A 116 3.77 -5.17 -2.46
CA GLY A 116 4.55 -4.02 -2.00
C GLY A 116 3.82 -3.04 -1.06
N SER A 117 2.52 -3.22 -0.78
CA SER A 117 1.77 -2.31 0.10
C SER A 117 2.25 -2.37 1.56
N VAL A 118 2.28 -1.22 2.23
CA VAL A 118 2.76 -1.11 3.62
C VAL A 118 1.79 -0.42 4.56
N HIS A 119 1.75 -0.90 5.79
CA HIS A 119 1.51 -0.07 6.95
C HIS A 119 2.80 0.66 7.31
N VAL A 120 2.69 1.93 7.66
CA VAL A 120 3.81 2.80 8.03
C VAL A 120 3.74 3.07 9.53
N LEU A 121 4.73 2.58 10.28
CA LEU A 121 4.91 2.93 11.68
C LEU A 121 5.88 4.12 11.76
N VAL A 122 5.47 5.21 12.40
CA VAL A 122 6.27 6.40 12.65
C VAL A 122 6.48 6.54 14.15
N ASP A 123 7.74 6.59 14.59
CA ASP A 123 8.13 6.76 15.99
C ASP A 123 8.82 8.13 16.16
N ASP A 124 8.27 8.96 17.04
CA ASP A 124 8.75 10.30 17.41
C ASP A 124 9.65 10.28 18.68
N SER A 125 10.09 9.10 19.12
CA SER A 125 11.11 9.00 20.15
C SER A 125 12.47 9.41 19.60
N GLU A 126 13.20 10.26 20.33
CA GLU A 126 14.50 10.74 19.88
C GLU A 126 15.41 9.61 19.41
N VAL A 127 15.84 9.72 18.16
CA VAL A 127 16.86 8.87 17.55
C VAL A 127 18.16 9.14 18.28
N ARG A 128 18.42 8.38 19.35
CA ARG A 128 19.73 8.40 19.98
C ARG A 128 20.73 7.91 18.94
N SER A 129 21.49 8.85 18.37
CA SER A 129 22.78 8.53 17.76
C SER A 129 23.55 7.68 18.77
N THR A 130 23.69 6.39 18.51
CA THR A 130 24.51 5.50 19.34
C THR A 130 25.97 5.82 19.07
N SER A 131 26.41 6.95 19.61
CA SER A 131 27.81 7.23 19.90
C SER A 131 28.00 7.08 21.40
N SER A 132 28.11 5.84 21.87
CA SER A 132 28.76 5.60 23.14
C SER A 132 29.52 4.29 23.10
N SER A 133 30.83 4.47 22.98
CA SER A 133 31.85 3.60 23.55
C SER A 133 31.51 3.28 25.01
N ARG A 134 31.60 2.00 25.38
CA ARG A 134 31.97 1.46 26.71
C ARG A 134 31.88 -0.07 26.64
N THR A 135 32.99 -0.81 26.62
CA THR A 135 33.74 -1.35 27.77
C THR A 135 32.90 -1.65 29.01
N GLY A 136 32.82 -2.93 29.38
CA GLY A 136 32.52 -3.38 30.74
C GLY A 136 31.47 -4.48 30.85
N SER A 137 31.96 -5.67 31.18
CA SER A 137 31.26 -6.89 31.65
C SER A 137 30.27 -6.65 32.80
N ASP A 138 29.12 -7.34 32.80
CA ASP A 138 28.97 -8.55 33.64
C ASP A 138 27.59 -9.21 33.42
N ASP A 139 27.60 -10.54 33.52
CA ASP A 139 26.47 -11.44 33.40
C ASP A 139 25.53 -11.35 34.61
N THR A 140 24.22 -11.21 34.38
CA THR A 140 23.23 -11.82 35.29
C THR A 140 21.90 -12.07 34.60
N GLU A 141 21.55 -13.35 34.50
CA GLU A 141 20.31 -13.89 33.99
C GLU A 141 19.18 -13.68 35.04
N VAL A 142 18.10 -12.99 34.66
CA VAL A 142 16.85 -12.97 35.45
C VAL A 142 15.68 -13.28 34.52
N ARG A 143 15.13 -14.49 34.68
CA ARG A 143 13.81 -14.87 34.17
C ARG A 143 12.74 -14.24 35.05
N SER A 144 11.90 -13.38 34.47
CA SER A 144 10.62 -12.99 35.07
C SER A 144 9.50 -13.06 34.05
N THR A 145 8.61 -14.02 34.26
CA THR A 145 7.29 -14.10 33.64
C THR A 145 6.38 -13.03 34.24
N SER A 146 6.02 -12.03 33.45
CA SER A 146 4.84 -11.19 33.73
C SER A 146 4.39 -10.52 32.44
N SER A 147 3.14 -10.77 32.05
CA SER A 147 2.35 -9.95 31.14
C SER A 147 2.17 -8.56 31.76
N GLY A 148 3.20 -7.74 31.65
CA GLY A 148 3.23 -6.36 32.11
C GLY A 148 3.49 -5.47 30.90
N ARG A 149 2.59 -4.52 30.67
CA ARG A 149 2.76 -3.42 29.73
C ARG A 149 4.07 -2.71 30.10
N THR A 150 5.15 -3.04 29.42
CA THR A 150 6.41 -2.30 29.54
C THR A 150 6.18 -0.96 28.86
N GLN A 151 5.85 0.06 29.67
CA GLN A 151 6.12 1.44 29.28
C GLN A 151 7.62 1.55 29.11
N SER A 152 8.11 1.32 27.90
CA SER A 152 9.48 1.58 27.54
C SER A 152 9.65 3.10 27.55
N GLY A 153 10.42 3.58 28.53
CA GLY A 153 10.65 5.00 28.75
C GLY A 153 11.39 5.67 27.59
N ASN A 154 10.67 6.54 26.90
CA ASN A 154 11.04 7.90 26.51
C ASN A 154 9.78 8.50 25.86
N GLY A 155 9.41 9.74 26.15
CA GLY A 155 8.10 10.34 25.82
C GLY A 155 7.74 10.54 24.34
N GLY A 156 8.19 9.68 23.42
CA GLY A 156 7.79 9.67 22.01
C GLY A 156 6.43 9.00 21.79
N THR A 157 5.72 9.42 20.74
CA THR A 157 4.44 8.83 20.32
C THR A 157 4.66 7.95 19.09
N ARG A 158 4.05 6.76 19.06
CA ARG A 158 4.05 5.87 17.90
C ARG A 158 2.75 5.98 17.12
N LEU A 159 2.84 6.36 15.86
CA LEU A 159 1.73 6.39 14.92
C LEU A 159 1.82 5.22 13.96
N LEU A 160 0.76 4.42 13.89
CA LEU A 160 0.54 3.49 12.79
C LEU A 160 -0.39 4.12 11.76
N TYR A 161 0.12 4.44 10.59
CA TYR A 161 -0.67 4.77 9.41
C TYR A 161 -0.87 3.51 8.58
N THR A 162 -2.13 3.07 8.41
CA THR A 162 -2.35 1.77 7.77
C THR A 162 -2.23 1.79 6.25
N GLY A 163 -2.39 2.96 5.61
CA GLY A 163 -2.79 3.00 4.21
C GLY A 163 -4.05 2.17 3.98
N ASP A 164 -4.20 1.69 2.75
CA ASP A 164 -5.16 0.63 2.44
C ASP A 164 -4.61 -0.72 2.88
N PHE A 165 -5.48 -1.58 3.40
CA PHE A 165 -5.03 -2.89 3.87
C PHE A 165 -6.10 -3.96 3.77
N HIS A 166 -5.63 -5.20 3.82
CA HIS A 166 -6.51 -6.34 3.97
C HIS A 166 -6.04 -7.24 5.10
N ALA A 167 -6.87 -7.38 6.12
CA ALA A 167 -6.65 -8.26 7.25
C ALA A 167 -7.76 -9.32 7.36
N GLY A 168 -7.46 -10.41 8.07
CA GLY A 168 -8.50 -11.31 8.59
C GLY A 168 -8.81 -12.56 7.76
N GLY A 169 -7.84 -13.08 7.00
CA GLY A 169 -7.93 -14.44 6.44
C GLY A 169 -9.01 -14.64 5.38
N ARG A 170 -9.60 -13.56 4.84
CA ARG A 170 -10.63 -13.60 3.78
C ARG A 170 -10.06 -13.89 2.38
N GLY A 171 -8.87 -14.49 2.32
CA GLY A 171 -8.43 -15.35 1.24
C GLY A 171 -8.22 -14.70 -0.14
N GLN A 172 -7.58 -13.53 -0.23
CA GLN A 172 -7.13 -13.03 -1.54
C GLN A 172 -6.10 -13.99 -2.17
N ARG A 173 -6.15 -14.15 -3.50
CA ARG A 173 -5.25 -15.07 -4.23
C ARG A 173 -3.90 -14.42 -4.50
N LEU A 174 -3.85 -13.10 -4.72
CA LEU A 174 -2.65 -12.38 -5.14
C LEU A 174 -1.62 -12.20 -4.02
N VAL A 175 -2.04 -11.65 -2.89
CA VAL A 175 -1.17 -11.32 -1.73
C VAL A 175 -1.69 -11.97 -0.45
N PRO A 176 -0.80 -12.29 0.51
CA PRO A 176 -1.23 -12.74 1.84
C PRO A 176 -2.00 -11.63 2.56
N SER A 177 -2.93 -11.99 3.44
CA SER A 177 -3.55 -11.02 4.34
C SER A 177 -2.53 -10.53 5.37
N SER A 178 -2.58 -9.25 5.73
CA SER A 178 -1.70 -8.70 6.74
C SER A 178 -1.97 -9.34 8.12
N THR A 179 -0.88 -9.76 8.75
CA THR A 179 -0.84 -10.18 10.16
C THR A 179 -0.11 -9.16 11.04
N ALA A 180 0.32 -8.03 10.48
CA ALA A 180 1.14 -7.05 11.18
C ALA A 180 0.32 -6.30 12.23
N ARG A 181 0.78 -6.32 13.48
CA ARG A 181 0.19 -5.60 14.62
C ARG A 181 1.29 -4.97 15.46
N PRO A 182 2.06 -4.00 14.91
CA PRO A 182 3.07 -3.31 15.70
C PRO A 182 2.42 -2.54 16.86
N GLU A 183 3.17 -2.35 17.94
CA GLU A 183 2.72 -1.52 19.05
C GLU A 183 2.66 -0.06 18.60
N ALA A 184 1.49 0.57 18.74
CA ALA A 184 1.26 1.96 18.42
C ALA A 184 0.36 2.62 19.47
N ASP A 185 0.59 3.92 19.70
CA ASP A 185 -0.23 4.74 20.59
C ASP A 185 -1.41 5.36 19.83
N VAL A 186 -1.18 5.67 18.55
CA VAL A 186 -2.17 6.25 17.64
C VAL A 186 -2.26 5.39 16.38
N VAL A 187 -3.48 5.13 15.92
CA VAL A 187 -3.72 4.44 14.64
C VAL A 187 -4.55 5.37 13.75
N VAL A 188 -4.02 5.70 12.58
CA VAL A 188 -4.76 6.30 11.47
C VAL A 188 -5.04 5.21 10.47
N THR A 189 -6.32 4.86 10.31
CA THR A 189 -6.73 3.73 9.48
C THR A 189 -7.76 4.12 8.43
N GLU A 190 -7.74 3.42 7.31
CA GLU A 190 -8.78 3.54 6.30
C GLU A 190 -10.16 3.15 6.86
N SER A 191 -11.21 3.56 6.16
CA SER A 191 -12.59 3.26 6.53
C SER A 191 -13.45 2.93 5.31
N THR A 192 -12.83 2.45 4.22
CA THR A 192 -13.46 2.23 2.92
C THR A 192 -14.69 1.33 3.01
N TYR A 193 -14.65 0.34 3.91
CA TYR A 193 -15.70 -0.65 4.12
C TYR A 193 -16.16 -0.73 5.58
N ALA A 194 -16.04 0.36 6.34
CA ALA A 194 -16.34 0.38 7.78
C ALA A 194 -17.79 0.01 8.12
N ASP A 195 -18.72 0.20 7.17
CA ASP A 195 -20.14 -0.10 7.31
C ASP A 195 -20.60 -1.29 6.43
N VAL A 196 -19.67 -2.02 5.82
CA VAL A 196 -19.97 -3.11 4.87
C VAL A 196 -19.62 -4.47 5.46
N ASN A 197 -20.59 -5.39 5.43
CA ASN A 197 -20.33 -6.80 5.67
C ASN A 197 -20.04 -7.49 4.34
N HIS A 198 -18.89 -8.16 4.26
CA HIS A 198 -18.51 -8.93 3.07
C HIS A 198 -18.91 -10.40 3.24
N GLU A 199 -19.41 -10.97 2.15
CA GLU A 199 -19.64 -12.41 2.03
C GLU A 199 -18.31 -13.19 2.02
N PRO A 200 -18.37 -14.50 2.34
CA PRO A 200 -17.21 -15.38 2.18
C PRO A 200 -16.64 -15.31 0.76
N ARG A 201 -15.31 -15.33 0.67
CA ARG A 201 -14.61 -15.14 -0.60
C ARG A 201 -14.97 -16.21 -1.62
N GLU A 202 -15.10 -17.44 -1.16
CA GLU A 202 -15.47 -18.61 -1.97
C GLU A 202 -16.82 -18.39 -2.67
N ALA A 203 -17.83 -17.91 -1.93
CA ALA A 203 -19.14 -17.63 -2.49
C ALA A 203 -19.13 -16.49 -3.53
N VAL A 204 -18.30 -15.46 -3.31
CA VAL A 204 -18.13 -14.37 -4.28
C VAL A 204 -17.47 -14.87 -5.56
N GLU A 205 -16.43 -15.71 -5.44
CA GLU A 205 -15.74 -16.30 -6.59
C GLU A 205 -16.62 -17.27 -7.37
N GLU A 206 -17.38 -18.13 -6.68
CA GLU A 206 -18.32 -19.06 -7.30
C GLU A 206 -19.35 -18.32 -8.17
N ARG A 207 -19.99 -17.27 -7.62
CA ARG A 207 -20.94 -16.47 -8.38
C ARG A 207 -20.32 -15.74 -9.56
N PHE A 208 -19.10 -15.22 -9.40
CA PHE A 208 -18.38 -14.61 -10.51
C PHE A 208 -18.15 -15.63 -11.63
N VAL A 209 -17.61 -16.81 -11.29
CA VAL A 209 -17.34 -17.90 -12.24
C VAL A 209 -18.62 -18.36 -12.94
N GLU A 210 -19.73 -18.53 -12.20
CA GLU A 210 -21.03 -18.91 -12.75
C GLU A 210 -21.54 -17.84 -13.73
N SER A 211 -21.45 -16.57 -13.36
CA SER A 211 -21.85 -15.45 -14.23
C SER A 211 -21.02 -15.43 -15.51
N VAL A 212 -19.69 -15.61 -15.42
CA VAL A 212 -18.81 -15.62 -16.59
C VAL A 212 -19.15 -16.79 -17.51
N ARG A 213 -19.27 -18.00 -16.96
CA ARG A 213 -19.58 -19.21 -17.74
C ARG A 213 -20.93 -19.10 -18.45
N SER A 214 -21.94 -18.57 -17.76
CA SER A 214 -23.27 -18.38 -18.34
C SER A 214 -23.23 -17.39 -19.51
N THR A 215 -22.58 -16.24 -19.34
CA THR A 215 -22.44 -15.25 -20.44
C THR A 215 -21.69 -15.82 -21.64
N LEU A 216 -20.63 -16.59 -21.42
CA LEU A 216 -19.88 -17.22 -22.51
C LEU A 216 -20.70 -18.30 -23.22
N TRP A 217 -21.46 -19.10 -22.47
CA TRP A 217 -22.36 -20.13 -23.03
C TRP A 217 -23.44 -19.54 -23.93
N GLU A 218 -23.95 -18.36 -23.58
CA GLU A 218 -24.93 -17.60 -24.37
C GLU A 218 -24.30 -16.89 -25.59
N GLY A 219 -22.98 -17.04 -25.81
CA GLY A 219 -22.25 -16.43 -26.92
C GLY A 219 -21.88 -14.96 -26.69
N GLY A 220 -21.97 -14.48 -25.44
CA GLY A 220 -21.59 -13.13 -25.06
C GLY A 220 -20.09 -12.98 -24.72
N THR A 221 -19.69 -11.73 -24.46
CA THR A 221 -18.34 -11.37 -24.00
C THR A 221 -18.42 -10.71 -22.64
N VAL A 222 -17.52 -11.09 -21.72
CA VAL A 222 -17.40 -10.48 -20.40
C VAL A 222 -16.28 -9.45 -20.41
N VAL A 223 -16.58 -8.21 -20.00
CA VAL A 223 -15.60 -7.14 -19.83
C VAL A 223 -15.46 -6.83 -18.35
N VAL A 224 -14.25 -6.97 -17.79
CA VAL A 224 -13.95 -6.71 -16.38
C VAL A 224 -13.05 -5.48 -16.27
N PRO A 225 -13.59 -4.29 -15.91
CA PRO A 225 -12.75 -3.13 -15.65
C PRO A 225 -11.98 -3.33 -14.34
N ALA A 226 -10.66 -3.22 -14.40
CA ALA A 226 -9.78 -3.38 -13.24
C ALA A 226 -8.58 -2.46 -13.32
N PHE A 227 -8.06 -2.06 -12.16
CA PHE A 227 -6.78 -1.34 -12.08
C PHE A 227 -5.62 -2.23 -12.50
N ALA A 228 -4.55 -1.61 -12.97
CA ALA A 228 -3.36 -2.28 -13.51
C ALA A 228 -2.68 -3.22 -12.49
N ILE A 229 -2.70 -2.86 -11.20
CA ILE A 229 -2.18 -3.66 -10.09
C ILE A 229 -3.32 -4.04 -9.14
N GLY A 230 -3.23 -5.23 -8.53
CA GLY A 230 -4.23 -5.74 -7.60
C GLY A 230 -5.32 -6.52 -8.33
N ARG A 231 -6.43 -5.86 -8.68
CA ARG A 231 -7.63 -6.55 -9.19
C ARG A 231 -7.39 -7.28 -10.51
N THR A 232 -6.58 -6.75 -11.43
CA THR A 232 -6.28 -7.45 -12.69
C THR A 232 -5.67 -8.82 -12.44
N GLN A 233 -4.64 -8.90 -11.59
CA GLN A 233 -3.95 -10.16 -11.31
C GLN A 233 -4.82 -11.10 -10.46
N GLU A 234 -5.61 -10.55 -9.54
CA GLU A 234 -6.61 -11.34 -8.80
C GLU A 234 -7.60 -12.04 -9.74
N MET A 235 -8.10 -11.34 -10.77
CA MET A 235 -8.99 -11.94 -11.78
C MET A 235 -8.27 -13.00 -12.61
N MET A 236 -7.01 -12.76 -13.01
CA MET A 236 -6.21 -13.77 -13.71
C MET A 236 -6.08 -15.07 -12.91
N LEU A 237 -5.84 -14.97 -11.59
CA LEU A 237 -5.73 -16.10 -10.69
C LEU A 237 -7.06 -16.88 -10.56
N ILE A 238 -8.19 -16.17 -10.47
CA ILE A 238 -9.52 -16.81 -10.43
C ILE A 238 -9.81 -17.52 -11.75
N CYS A 239 -9.56 -16.87 -12.88
CA CYS A 239 -9.80 -17.45 -14.20
C CYS A 239 -8.98 -18.73 -14.40
N ALA A 240 -7.69 -18.70 -14.06
CA ALA A 240 -6.82 -19.86 -14.18
C ALA A 240 -7.16 -21.00 -13.21
N ALA A 241 -7.66 -20.68 -12.01
CA ALA A 241 -8.14 -21.69 -11.07
C ALA A 241 -9.45 -22.38 -11.52
N ASN A 242 -10.14 -21.81 -12.52
CA ASN A 242 -11.43 -22.28 -12.99
C ASN A 242 -11.45 -22.63 -14.49
N ASP A 243 -10.27 -22.75 -15.11
CA ASP A 243 -10.07 -23.05 -16.54
C ASP A 243 -10.86 -22.10 -17.47
N ILE A 244 -10.84 -20.81 -17.13
CA ILE A 244 -11.46 -19.74 -17.93
C ILE A 244 -10.35 -19.03 -18.71
N ASP A 245 -10.42 -19.07 -20.04
CA ASP A 245 -9.57 -18.25 -20.90
C ASP A 245 -9.86 -16.75 -20.65
N CYS A 246 -8.81 -15.94 -20.45
CA CYS A 246 -8.96 -14.51 -20.28
C CYS A 246 -7.96 -13.71 -21.13
N TYR A 247 -8.36 -12.51 -21.51
CA TYR A 247 -7.52 -11.52 -22.19
C TYR A 247 -7.16 -10.40 -21.21
N VAL A 248 -5.90 -9.99 -21.21
CA VAL A 248 -5.39 -8.92 -20.34
C VAL A 248 -4.83 -7.81 -21.23
N ASP A 249 -5.31 -6.59 -21.01
CA ASP A 249 -4.96 -5.39 -21.76
C ASP A 249 -4.48 -4.27 -20.81
N GLY A 250 -3.97 -3.19 -21.38
CA GLY A 250 -3.53 -1.99 -20.68
C GLY A 250 -2.30 -2.20 -19.81
N MET A 251 -2.13 -1.34 -18.82
CA MET A 251 -0.96 -1.36 -17.93
C MET A 251 -0.89 -2.63 -17.06
N GLY A 252 -1.97 -3.41 -16.97
CA GLY A 252 -1.98 -4.71 -16.28
C GLY A 252 -1.03 -5.72 -16.90
N VAL A 253 -0.74 -5.61 -18.20
CA VAL A 253 0.25 -6.44 -18.90
C VAL A 253 1.65 -6.22 -18.32
N GLU A 254 2.09 -4.96 -18.25
CA GLU A 254 3.44 -4.62 -17.79
C GLU A 254 3.61 -4.82 -16.28
N VAL A 255 2.59 -4.48 -15.48
CA VAL A 255 2.57 -4.78 -14.04
C VAL A 255 2.73 -6.28 -13.81
N THR A 256 2.00 -7.11 -14.56
CA THR A 256 2.11 -8.57 -14.43
C THR A 256 3.52 -9.08 -14.76
N ARG A 257 4.17 -8.53 -15.79
CA ARG A 257 5.56 -8.88 -16.10
C ARG A 257 6.52 -8.49 -14.98
N ARG A 258 6.31 -7.36 -14.32
CA ARG A 258 7.12 -6.93 -13.16
C ARG A 258 6.92 -7.85 -11.97
N LEU A 259 5.68 -8.18 -11.61
CA LEU A 259 5.38 -9.07 -10.50
C LEU A 259 6.02 -10.45 -10.65
N ARG A 260 6.15 -10.98 -11.88
CA ARG A 260 6.87 -12.24 -12.12
C ARG A 260 8.36 -12.20 -11.76
N ARG A 261 8.98 -11.02 -11.75
CA ARG A 261 10.37 -10.83 -11.34
C ARG A 261 10.51 -10.66 -9.83
N HIS A 262 9.38 -10.49 -9.13
CA HIS A 262 9.30 -10.27 -7.70
C HIS A 262 8.29 -11.21 -7.01
N PRO A 263 8.47 -12.54 -7.13
CA PRO A 263 7.57 -13.51 -6.54
C PRO A 263 7.49 -13.41 -5.00
N GLU A 264 8.47 -12.80 -4.34
CA GLU A 264 8.52 -12.56 -2.90
C GLU A 264 7.35 -11.72 -2.37
N PHE A 265 6.70 -10.90 -3.21
CA PHE A 265 5.52 -10.12 -2.84
C PHE A 265 4.20 -10.84 -3.17
N LEU A 266 4.25 -12.06 -3.70
CA LEU A 266 3.07 -12.84 -4.07
C LEU A 266 2.77 -13.90 -3.02
N ARG A 267 1.48 -14.20 -2.84
CA ARG A 267 1.04 -15.29 -1.98
C ARG A 267 1.48 -16.66 -2.52
N ASP A 268 1.35 -16.85 -3.82
CA ASP A 268 1.70 -18.10 -4.52
C ASP A 268 2.22 -17.75 -5.93
N GLY A 269 3.56 -17.76 -6.06
CA GLY A 269 4.23 -17.48 -7.33
C GLY A 269 3.94 -18.51 -8.42
N ASP A 270 3.68 -19.77 -8.06
CA ASP A 270 3.36 -20.83 -9.01
C ASP A 270 1.93 -20.68 -9.54
N ALA A 271 0.98 -20.30 -8.68
CA ALA A 271 -0.37 -19.93 -9.11
C ALA A 271 -0.33 -18.74 -10.07
N MET A 272 0.50 -17.74 -9.79
CA MET A 272 0.68 -16.60 -10.70
C MET A 272 1.30 -17.04 -12.03
N ALA A 273 2.28 -17.95 -12.03
CA ALA A 273 2.85 -18.50 -13.25
C ALA A 273 1.80 -19.24 -14.10
N ARG A 274 0.96 -20.08 -13.47
CA ARG A 274 -0.19 -20.73 -14.14
C ARG A 274 -1.17 -19.71 -14.71
N ALA A 275 -1.48 -18.66 -13.95
CA ALA A 275 -2.37 -17.60 -14.40
C ALA A 275 -1.85 -16.85 -15.62
N VAL A 276 -0.54 -16.60 -15.67
CA VAL A 276 0.13 -16.00 -16.83
C VAL A 276 0.09 -16.94 -18.04
N SER A 277 0.25 -18.25 -17.86
CA SER A 277 0.15 -19.23 -18.95
C SER A 277 -1.27 -19.38 -19.49
N ASN A 278 -2.29 -19.21 -18.64
CA ASN A 278 -3.70 -19.27 -19.02
C ASN A 278 -4.18 -17.98 -19.73
N ALA A 279 -3.61 -16.83 -19.38
CA ALA A 279 -4.02 -15.55 -19.94
C ALA A 279 -3.40 -15.25 -21.31
N ARG A 280 -4.14 -14.55 -22.16
CA ARG A 280 -3.66 -13.95 -23.41
C ARG A 280 -3.44 -12.46 -23.20
N PHE A 281 -2.23 -11.99 -23.42
CA PHE A 281 -1.90 -10.56 -23.34
C PHE A 281 -2.08 -9.93 -24.71
N VAL A 282 -2.90 -8.87 -24.79
CA VAL A 282 -3.23 -8.14 -26.02
C VAL A 282 -2.56 -6.78 -26.06
#